data_AF-A0A496DQ57-F1
#
_entry.id   AF-A0A496DQ57-F1
#
_cell.length_a   1.000
_cell.length_b   1.000
_cell.length_c   1.000
_cell.angle_alpha   90.00
_cell.angle_beta   90.00
_cell.angle_gamma   90.00
#
_symmetry.space_group_name_H-M   'P 1'
#
loop_
_entity.id
_entity.type
_entity.pdbx_description
1 polymer ?
#
loop_
_entity_poly.entity_id
_entity_poly.type
_entity_poly.pdbx_seq_one_letter_code
_entity_poly.pdbx_strand_id
1 'polypeptide(L)'
;MKVYVLFVLGGLLCCLSAWGQRSMAYREIPSGISVFSGKDNEAGMVFFCPSEISLSFQSSLRETVDVYLTEKKGDNTVYYIRFKVGRKYRGRKLSVLAPGYNSLTFEVEMAPKELRQYSLFDPNEAFVNGCYAEFRKRGRNFFQQGMYQEAREQYMTALECSDRPVDTDLKERIADIDAITSYLERAESAVKCSDYNTARTHLMKALMLNPNDQAIQVRKRDVEQLYLSDCSLCAEQAEAYYKNGEREKAMELFDRMVAQNCLDSENVSKRTQRIFNRLSLRKQKGRVIVYEYGFKQAPIGISSGTYLNRGVGMYSSVFLHPTVFKIEAENNEDKVDMCEWGMTMGGTFRVARASAKLPVWFFVGAGMVQHKEVLRIEESGLSYVSIPCETGLLVKLLKDRLALRYTIQYRFLLKTENATTYNASDRVAKTKHSIGIGICF
;
A
#
# COMPACT_ATOMS: atom_id res chain seq x y z
N MET A 1 2.57 -85.63 29.60
CA MET A 1 1.37 -85.32 28.80
C MET A 1 0.23 -85.04 29.76
N LYS A 2 -0.37 -83.85 29.67
CA LYS A 2 -1.64 -83.40 30.28
C LYS A 2 -1.78 -83.37 31.81
N VAL A 3 -1.28 -82.32 32.45
CA VAL A 3 -1.96 -81.50 33.49
C VAL A 3 -1.07 -80.25 33.58
N TYR A 4 -1.53 -79.06 33.18
CA TYR A 4 -0.95 -77.70 33.46
C TYR A 4 -1.36 -76.61 32.44
N VAL A 5 -2.30 -76.89 31.53
CA VAL A 5 -2.79 -75.88 30.55
C VAL A 5 -4.20 -75.34 30.87
N LEU A 6 -4.84 -75.81 31.94
CA LEU A 6 -6.24 -75.45 32.24
C LEU A 6 -6.43 -74.37 33.32
N PHE A 7 -5.35 -73.84 33.93
CA PHE A 7 -5.46 -72.83 34.99
C PHE A 7 -5.09 -71.39 34.58
N VAL A 8 -4.66 -71.18 33.33
CA VAL A 8 -4.29 -69.82 32.83
C VAL A 8 -5.36 -69.24 31.90
N LEU A 9 -6.35 -70.04 31.47
CA LEU A 9 -7.44 -69.61 30.59
C LEU A 9 -8.76 -69.25 31.33
N GLY A 10 -8.83 -69.42 32.65
CA GLY A 10 -10.00 -69.06 33.46
C GLY A 10 -9.90 -67.72 34.20
N GLY A 11 -8.74 -67.06 34.20
CA GLY A 11 -8.48 -65.82 34.94
C GLY A 11 -8.62 -64.53 34.13
N LEU A 12 -8.97 -64.61 32.84
CA LEU A 12 -8.93 -63.50 31.89
C LEU A 12 -10.29 -63.20 31.24
N LEU A 13 -11.39 -63.53 31.94
CA LEU A 13 -12.78 -63.33 31.49
C LEU A 13 -13.69 -62.71 32.57
N CYS A 14 -13.12 -61.98 33.52
CA CYS A 14 -13.87 -61.15 34.48
C CYS A 14 -13.40 -59.68 34.50
N CYS A 15 -12.96 -59.15 33.37
CA CYS A 15 -13.07 -57.71 33.10
C CYS A 15 -14.39 -57.45 32.38
N LEU A 16 -15.51 -57.78 33.04
CA LEU A 16 -16.79 -57.19 32.71
C LEU A 16 -16.65 -55.71 33.04
N SER A 17 -16.38 -54.94 31.99
CA SER A 17 -16.86 -53.57 31.80
C SER A 17 -17.45 -52.95 33.06
N ALA A 18 -16.61 -52.27 33.84
CA ALA A 18 -17.08 -51.13 34.62
C ALA A 18 -17.51 -50.06 33.61
N TRP A 19 -18.69 -50.24 33.01
CA TRP A 19 -19.39 -49.15 32.35
C TRP A 19 -19.54 -48.06 33.41
N GLY A 20 -18.84 -46.94 33.23
CA GLY A 20 -19.12 -45.74 33.98
C GLY A 20 -20.59 -45.41 33.77
N GLN A 21 -21.41 -45.56 34.81
CA GLN A 21 -22.82 -45.20 34.77
C GLN A 21 -22.92 -43.71 34.39
N ARG A 22 -23.76 -43.39 33.40
CA ARG A 22 -23.96 -42.00 32.95
C ARG A 22 -24.56 -41.19 34.10
N SER A 23 -24.12 -39.96 34.28
CA SER A 23 -24.73 -39.06 35.27
C SER A 23 -26.00 -38.45 34.69
N MET A 24 -27.16 -38.73 35.29
CA MET A 24 -28.39 -38.01 34.99
C MET A 24 -28.40 -36.67 35.74
N ALA A 25 -28.87 -35.60 35.11
CA ALA A 25 -29.03 -34.30 35.75
C ALA A 25 -30.51 -33.98 35.93
N TYR A 26 -30.81 -33.07 36.85
CA TYR A 26 -32.18 -32.58 37.03
C TYR A 26 -32.22 -31.07 37.20
N ARG A 27 -33.37 -30.49 36.85
CA ARG A 27 -33.71 -29.09 37.10
C ARG A 27 -35.07 -29.04 37.78
N GLU A 28 -35.17 -28.31 38.88
CA GLU A 28 -36.46 -28.03 39.51
C GLU A 28 -37.24 -27.00 38.68
N ILE A 29 -38.49 -27.33 38.37
CA ILE A 29 -39.42 -26.45 37.67
C ILE A 29 -40.21 -25.71 38.76
N PRO A 30 -40.18 -24.37 38.81
CA PRO A 30 -40.96 -23.63 39.79
C PRO A 30 -42.45 -23.94 39.61
N SER A 31 -43.06 -24.49 40.66
CA SER A 31 -44.46 -24.92 40.66
C SER A 31 -45.45 -23.75 40.72
N GLY A 32 -44.99 -22.51 40.93
CA GLY A 32 -45.86 -21.33 40.99
C GLY A 32 -46.95 -21.47 42.05
N ILE A 33 -48.20 -21.15 41.71
CA ILE A 33 -49.38 -21.28 42.59
C ILE A 33 -50.03 -22.68 42.48
N SER A 34 -49.35 -23.67 41.87
CA SER A 34 -49.94 -25.00 41.74
C SER A 34 -49.99 -25.74 43.08
N VAL A 35 -51.19 -26.16 43.47
CA VAL A 35 -51.48 -26.89 44.72
C VAL A 35 -51.76 -28.34 44.38
N PHE A 36 -51.19 -29.28 45.14
CA PHE A 36 -51.47 -30.71 44.98
C PHE A 36 -52.91 -31.03 45.41
N SER A 37 -53.67 -31.72 44.56
CA SER A 37 -55.10 -32.02 44.74
C SER A 37 -55.41 -33.26 45.62
N GLY A 38 -54.40 -33.81 46.31
CA GLY A 38 -54.56 -34.96 47.21
C GLY A 38 -55.16 -34.61 48.57
N LYS A 39 -55.08 -35.57 49.50
CA LYS A 39 -55.64 -35.40 50.86
C LYS A 39 -54.85 -34.36 51.68
N ASP A 40 -55.43 -33.85 52.76
CA ASP A 40 -54.83 -32.81 53.62
C ASP A 40 -53.51 -33.21 54.31
N ASN A 41 -53.11 -34.49 54.22
CA ASN A 41 -51.84 -34.99 54.73
C ASN A 41 -50.95 -35.58 53.61
N GLU A 42 -51.18 -35.19 52.36
CA GLU A 42 -50.42 -35.65 51.21
C GLU A 42 -49.74 -34.48 50.48
N ALA A 43 -48.63 -34.78 49.82
CA ALA A 43 -47.91 -33.88 48.94
C ALA A 43 -47.52 -34.63 47.66
N GLY A 44 -47.27 -33.87 46.59
CA GLY A 44 -47.00 -34.41 45.26
C GLY A 44 -45.60 -34.08 44.76
N MET A 45 -45.01 -35.01 44.01
CA MET A 45 -43.84 -34.75 43.17
C MET A 45 -44.13 -35.17 41.73
N VAL A 46 -43.71 -34.36 40.77
CA VAL A 46 -43.85 -34.65 39.34
C VAL A 46 -42.48 -34.70 38.71
N PHE A 47 -42.21 -35.76 37.96
CA PHE A 47 -40.96 -35.95 37.24
C PHE A 47 -41.21 -35.99 35.74
N PHE A 48 -40.59 -35.07 35.00
CA PHE A 48 -40.57 -35.03 33.54
C PHE A 48 -39.27 -35.67 33.06
N CYS A 49 -39.35 -36.60 32.11
CA CYS A 49 -38.16 -37.28 31.57
C CYS A 49 -38.39 -37.63 30.09
N PRO A 50 -37.36 -37.64 29.23
CA PRO A 50 -37.47 -38.12 27.86
C PRO A 50 -38.11 -39.51 27.80
N SER A 51 -39.01 -39.74 26.84
CA SER A 51 -39.81 -40.98 26.76
C SER A 51 -38.99 -42.24 26.50
N GLU A 52 -37.75 -42.08 26.06
CA GLU A 52 -36.76 -43.13 25.83
C GLU A 52 -36.18 -43.66 27.15
N ILE A 53 -36.30 -42.88 28.23
CA ILE A 53 -35.76 -43.21 29.55
C ILE A 53 -36.92 -43.61 30.47
N SER A 54 -36.89 -44.85 30.95
CA SER A 54 -37.84 -45.35 31.94
C SER A 54 -37.36 -45.04 33.36
N LEU A 55 -38.25 -44.49 34.19
CA LEU A 55 -37.95 -44.18 35.59
C LEU A 55 -38.61 -45.20 36.52
N SER A 56 -37.88 -45.55 37.57
CA SER A 56 -38.38 -46.32 38.71
C SER A 56 -38.01 -45.62 40.02
N PHE A 57 -38.80 -45.85 41.07
CA PHE A 57 -38.73 -45.05 42.30
C PHE A 57 -38.61 -45.93 43.54
N GLN A 58 -37.69 -45.56 44.43
CA GLN A 58 -37.50 -46.22 45.73
C GLN A 58 -37.52 -45.18 46.85
N SER A 59 -38.14 -45.54 47.97
CA SER A 59 -38.23 -44.69 49.18
C SER A 59 -37.31 -45.26 50.26
N SER A 60 -36.64 -44.39 51.02
CA SER A 60 -35.84 -44.79 52.19
C SER A 60 -36.69 -45.34 53.34
N LEU A 61 -38.02 -45.15 53.31
CA LEU A 61 -38.98 -45.70 54.25
C LEU A 61 -39.66 -46.94 53.66
N ARG A 62 -40.01 -47.94 54.49
CA ARG A 62 -40.61 -49.24 54.10
C ARG A 62 -41.91 -49.16 53.27
N GLU A 63 -42.47 -47.98 53.07
CA GLU A 63 -43.64 -47.79 52.20
C GLU A 63 -43.20 -47.69 50.73
N THR A 64 -43.83 -48.47 49.87
CA THR A 64 -43.66 -48.39 48.42
C THR A 64 -44.06 -47.02 47.90
N VAL A 65 -43.30 -46.48 46.96
CA VAL A 65 -43.60 -45.19 46.31
C VAL A 65 -44.87 -45.35 45.47
N ASP A 66 -45.86 -44.48 45.70
CA ASP A 66 -47.14 -44.52 44.99
C ASP A 66 -47.11 -43.59 43.76
N VAL A 67 -46.81 -44.18 42.61
CA VAL A 67 -46.90 -43.52 41.29
C VAL A 67 -48.34 -43.69 40.79
N TYR A 68 -49.18 -42.67 41.02
CA TYR A 68 -50.61 -42.79 40.77
C TYR A 68 -51.02 -42.49 39.33
N LEU A 69 -50.14 -41.83 38.56
CA LEU A 69 -50.39 -41.50 37.16
C LEU A 69 -49.07 -41.41 36.38
N THR A 70 -49.06 -41.94 35.16
CA THR A 70 -47.96 -41.78 34.20
C THR A 70 -48.55 -41.36 32.86
N GLU A 71 -48.13 -40.21 32.34
CA GLU A 71 -48.65 -39.64 31.09
C GLU A 71 -47.51 -39.41 30.09
N LYS A 72 -47.76 -39.63 28.80
CA LYS A 72 -46.87 -39.16 27.73
C LYS A 72 -47.33 -37.78 27.26
N LYS A 73 -46.45 -36.77 27.37
CA LYS A 73 -46.67 -35.40 26.93
C LYS A 73 -45.59 -34.99 25.94
N GLY A 74 -45.92 -35.08 24.65
CA GLY A 74 -44.94 -34.89 23.57
C GLY A 74 -43.83 -35.93 23.66
N ASP A 75 -42.59 -35.48 23.64
CA ASP A 75 -41.40 -36.34 23.73
C ASP A 75 -41.08 -36.79 25.17
N ASN A 76 -41.80 -36.27 26.17
CA ASN A 76 -41.56 -36.58 27.59
C ASN A 76 -42.59 -37.56 28.17
N THR A 77 -42.13 -38.45 29.03
CA THR A 77 -42.96 -39.21 29.96
C THR A 77 -42.95 -38.51 31.32
N VAL A 78 -44.15 -38.32 31.89
CA VAL A 78 -44.39 -37.59 33.13
C VAL A 78 -44.90 -38.55 34.19
N TYR A 79 -44.19 -38.63 35.31
CA TYR A 79 -44.54 -39.49 36.45
C TYR A 79 -45.07 -38.63 37.60
N TYR A 80 -46.28 -38.94 38.03
CA TYR A 80 -46.93 -38.26 39.15
C TYR A 80 -46.89 -39.15 40.40
N ILE A 81 -46.26 -38.63 41.44
CA ILE A 81 -46.00 -39.36 42.68
C ILE A 81 -46.67 -38.64 43.84
N ARG A 82 -47.29 -39.42 44.74
CA ARG A 82 -47.89 -38.89 45.97
C ARG A 82 -47.24 -39.50 47.20
N PHE A 83 -47.10 -38.69 48.24
CA PHE A 83 -46.53 -39.09 49.52
C PHE A 83 -47.38 -38.61 50.68
N LYS A 84 -47.52 -39.45 51.71
CA LYS A 84 -48.01 -38.99 53.01
C LYS A 84 -46.96 -38.14 53.70
N VAL A 85 -47.35 -36.97 54.19
CA VAL A 85 -46.50 -36.02 54.92
C VAL A 85 -46.92 -35.90 56.38
N GLY A 86 -45.98 -35.47 57.23
CA GLY A 86 -46.17 -35.33 58.68
C GLY A 86 -44.91 -35.69 59.47
N ARG A 87 -44.93 -35.48 60.80
CA ARG A 87 -43.76 -35.65 61.67
C ARG A 87 -43.10 -37.04 61.57
N LYS A 88 -43.88 -38.09 61.28
CA LYS A 88 -43.41 -39.48 61.12
C LYS A 88 -42.59 -39.72 59.84
N TYR A 89 -42.71 -38.85 58.84
CA TYR A 89 -42.11 -39.02 57.51
C TYR A 89 -40.98 -38.02 57.22
N ARG A 90 -40.53 -37.27 58.24
CA ARG A 90 -39.44 -36.30 58.12
C ARG A 90 -38.12 -37.01 57.79
N GLY A 91 -37.31 -36.43 56.89
CA GLY A 91 -36.08 -37.05 56.40
C GLY A 91 -36.26 -38.20 55.40
N ARG A 92 -37.47 -38.39 54.84
CA ARG A 92 -37.70 -39.33 53.74
C ARG A 92 -36.84 -38.92 52.53
N LYS A 93 -36.15 -39.90 51.95
CA LYS A 93 -35.37 -39.74 50.71
C LYS A 93 -36.00 -40.59 49.61
N LEU A 94 -36.14 -40.00 48.44
CA LEU A 94 -36.63 -40.66 47.24
C LEU A 94 -35.47 -40.88 46.28
N SER A 95 -35.18 -42.13 45.97
CA SER A 95 -34.19 -42.52 44.96
C SER A 95 -34.90 -42.78 43.63
N VAL A 96 -34.53 -42.01 42.62
CA VAL A 96 -34.98 -42.17 41.23
C VAL A 96 -33.92 -42.97 40.48
N LEU A 97 -34.35 -44.07 39.89
CA LEU A 97 -33.52 -45.05 39.19
C LEU A 97 -33.90 -45.08 37.71
N ALA A 98 -32.91 -44.96 36.85
CA ALA A 98 -33.04 -45.11 35.40
C ALA A 98 -32.00 -46.12 34.90
N PRO A 99 -32.35 -47.07 34.02
CA PRO A 99 -31.39 -48.02 33.47
C PRO A 99 -30.21 -47.30 32.80
N GLY A 100 -28.97 -47.65 33.19
CA GLY A 100 -27.75 -47.06 32.62
C GLY A 100 -27.29 -45.74 33.24
N TYR A 101 -28.02 -45.22 34.24
CA TYR A 101 -27.68 -43.98 34.94
C TYR A 101 -27.39 -44.19 36.43
N ASN A 102 -26.61 -43.27 37.02
CA ASN A 102 -26.46 -43.16 38.47
C ASN A 102 -27.80 -42.78 39.12
N SER A 103 -28.09 -43.34 40.30
CA SER A 103 -29.32 -43.04 41.05
C SER A 103 -29.34 -41.60 41.54
N LEU A 104 -30.42 -40.87 41.30
CA LEU A 104 -30.65 -39.54 41.87
C LEU A 104 -31.41 -39.64 43.18
N THR A 105 -31.02 -38.87 44.20
CA THR A 105 -31.68 -38.86 45.50
C THR A 105 -32.25 -37.49 45.82
N PHE A 106 -33.56 -37.44 46.11
CA PHE A 106 -34.30 -36.23 46.45
C PHE A 106 -34.74 -36.28 47.91
N GLU A 107 -34.62 -35.16 48.62
CA GLU A 107 -35.13 -35.02 49.98
C GLU A 107 -36.60 -34.64 49.95
N VAL A 108 -37.45 -35.47 50.55
CA VAL A 108 -38.91 -35.32 50.55
C VAL A 108 -39.34 -34.62 51.84
N GLU A 109 -38.83 -33.41 52.06
CA GLU A 109 -39.32 -32.50 53.10
C GLU A 109 -40.29 -31.48 52.48
N MET A 110 -41.58 -31.84 52.48
CA MET A 110 -42.66 -31.05 51.89
C MET A 110 -43.79 -30.78 52.89
N ALA A 111 -44.40 -29.61 52.78
CA ALA A 111 -45.62 -29.25 53.49
C ALA A 111 -46.84 -29.97 52.87
N PRO A 112 -47.94 -30.14 53.64
CA PRO A 112 -49.18 -30.67 53.08
C PRO A 112 -49.68 -29.84 51.90
N LYS A 113 -50.17 -30.53 50.86
CA LYS A 113 -50.60 -29.97 49.58
C LYS A 113 -49.52 -29.28 48.73
N GLU A 114 -48.25 -29.37 49.13
CA GLU A 114 -47.14 -28.88 48.31
C GLU A 114 -46.94 -29.77 47.08
N LEU A 115 -46.62 -29.15 45.95
CA LEU A 115 -46.29 -29.83 44.70
C LEU A 115 -44.89 -29.37 44.25
N ARG A 116 -43.97 -30.32 44.09
CA ARG A 116 -42.66 -30.07 43.47
C ARG A 116 -42.56 -30.73 42.12
N GLN A 117 -41.88 -30.07 41.20
CA GLN A 117 -41.77 -30.52 39.82
C GLN A 117 -40.30 -30.54 39.40
N TYR A 118 -39.86 -31.62 38.77
CA TYR A 118 -38.48 -31.83 38.36
C TYR A 118 -38.43 -32.29 36.92
N SER A 119 -37.58 -31.66 36.11
CA SER A 119 -37.20 -32.17 34.79
C SER A 119 -35.89 -32.93 34.92
N LEU A 120 -35.90 -34.23 34.63
CA LEU A 120 -34.70 -35.03 34.45
C LEU A 120 -34.30 -35.01 32.98
N PHE A 121 -33.00 -34.89 32.73
CA PHE A 121 -32.43 -34.92 31.39
C PHE A 121 -31.04 -35.53 31.47
N ASP A 122 -30.58 -36.14 30.38
CA ASP A 122 -29.19 -36.54 30.30
C ASP A 122 -28.35 -35.32 29.86
N PRO A 123 -27.35 -34.88 30.65
CA PRO A 123 -26.51 -33.73 30.31
C PRO A 123 -25.71 -33.93 29.01
N ASN A 124 -25.54 -35.17 28.55
CA ASN A 124 -24.93 -35.51 27.26
C ASN A 124 -25.95 -35.56 26.11
N GLU A 125 -27.25 -35.42 26.39
CA GLU A 125 -28.37 -35.42 25.44
C GLU A 125 -28.50 -34.09 24.68
N ALA A 126 -27.73 -33.06 25.07
CA ALA A 126 -27.59 -31.83 24.28
C ALA A 126 -26.94 -32.08 22.88
N PHE A 127 -26.53 -33.31 22.60
CA PHE A 127 -25.99 -33.79 21.34
C PHE A 127 -26.93 -34.84 20.71
N VAL A 128 -28.06 -34.41 20.16
CA VAL A 128 -29.01 -35.28 19.42
C VAL A 128 -28.34 -36.03 18.26
N ASN A 129 -27.21 -35.52 17.73
CA ASN A 129 -26.46 -36.12 16.62
C ASN A 129 -25.01 -36.54 16.95
N GLY A 130 -24.62 -36.58 18.24
CA GLY A 130 -23.23 -36.82 18.66
C GLY A 130 -22.36 -35.55 18.72
N CYS A 131 -21.29 -35.60 19.51
CA CYS A 131 -20.35 -34.50 19.78
C CYS A 131 -19.80 -33.92 18.47
N TYR A 132 -19.26 -34.79 17.61
CA TYR A 132 -18.66 -34.40 16.34
C TYR A 132 -19.64 -33.64 15.43
N ALA A 133 -20.86 -34.13 15.29
CA ALA A 133 -21.83 -33.58 14.34
C ALA A 133 -22.29 -32.17 14.73
N GLU A 134 -22.52 -31.92 16.02
CA GLU A 134 -22.95 -30.62 16.52
C GLU A 134 -21.84 -29.57 16.42
N PHE A 135 -20.63 -29.87 16.89
CA PHE A 135 -19.51 -28.93 16.77
C PHE A 135 -19.15 -28.64 15.32
N ARG A 136 -19.21 -29.66 14.45
CA ARG A 136 -19.04 -29.46 13.00
C ARG A 136 -20.14 -28.58 12.41
N LYS A 137 -21.40 -28.73 12.84
CA LYS A 137 -22.52 -27.88 12.38
C LYS A 137 -22.34 -26.44 12.85
N ARG A 138 -21.97 -26.20 14.10
CA ARG A 138 -21.68 -24.86 14.63
C ARG A 138 -20.50 -24.20 13.91
N GLY A 139 -19.41 -24.93 13.71
CA GLY A 139 -18.26 -24.46 12.94
C GLY A 139 -18.63 -24.05 11.53
N ARG A 140 -19.50 -24.82 10.85
CA ARG A 140 -20.02 -24.44 9.52
C ARG A 140 -20.86 -23.16 9.55
N ASN A 141 -21.72 -23.01 10.55
CA ASN A 141 -22.56 -21.81 10.67
C ASN A 141 -21.70 -20.56 10.89
N PHE A 142 -20.71 -20.62 11.79
CA PHE A 142 -19.78 -19.52 12.01
C PHE A 142 -18.94 -19.21 10.76
N PHE A 143 -18.47 -20.25 10.06
CA PHE A 143 -17.74 -20.07 8.81
C PHE A 143 -18.58 -19.35 7.75
N GLN A 144 -19.85 -19.74 7.58
CA GLN A 144 -20.78 -19.07 6.67
C GLN A 144 -21.05 -17.60 7.05
N GLN A 145 -20.95 -17.27 8.34
CA GLN A 145 -21.11 -15.91 8.86
C GLN A 145 -19.82 -15.07 8.81
N GLY A 146 -18.69 -15.63 8.35
CA GLY A 146 -17.39 -14.95 8.36
C GLY A 146 -16.72 -14.88 9.74
N MET A 147 -17.26 -15.59 10.74
CA MET A 147 -16.72 -15.68 12.10
C MET A 147 -15.63 -16.77 12.15
N TYR A 148 -14.47 -16.45 11.58
CA TYR A 148 -13.40 -17.42 11.33
C TYR A 148 -12.74 -17.99 12.58
N GLN A 149 -12.53 -17.16 13.62
CA GLN A 149 -11.90 -17.62 14.87
C GLN A 149 -12.83 -18.58 15.61
N GLU A 150 -14.10 -18.23 15.74
CA GLU A 150 -15.12 -19.06 16.37
C GLU A 150 -15.34 -20.35 15.58
N ALA A 151 -15.37 -20.28 14.24
CA ALA A 151 -15.45 -21.47 13.40
C ALA A 151 -14.27 -22.42 13.63
N ARG A 152 -13.05 -21.87 13.72
CA ARG A 152 -11.82 -22.64 13.98
C ARG A 152 -11.87 -23.34 15.32
N GLU A 153 -12.28 -22.65 16.38
CA GLU A 153 -12.44 -23.23 17.72
C GLU A 153 -13.44 -24.39 17.71
N GLN A 154 -14.62 -24.21 17.10
CA GLN A 154 -15.60 -25.29 17.03
C GLN A 154 -15.09 -26.49 16.24
N TYR A 155 -14.33 -26.30 15.15
CA TYR A 155 -13.72 -27.40 14.40
C TYR A 155 -12.59 -28.10 15.18
N MET A 156 -11.82 -27.37 15.99
CA MET A 156 -10.83 -27.98 16.88
C MET A 156 -11.51 -28.83 17.96
N THR A 157 -12.58 -28.33 18.61
CA THR A 157 -13.35 -29.13 19.57
C THR A 157 -13.97 -30.37 18.89
N ALA A 158 -14.44 -30.25 17.65
CA ALA A 158 -14.93 -31.39 16.89
C ALA A 158 -13.85 -32.46 16.60
N LEU A 159 -12.56 -32.07 16.52
CA LEU A 159 -11.45 -33.01 16.36
C LEU A 159 -11.17 -33.82 17.63
N GLU A 160 -11.54 -33.30 18.80
CA GLU A 160 -11.34 -33.92 20.12
C GLU A 160 -12.46 -34.89 20.49
N CYS A 161 -13.60 -34.83 19.79
CA CYS A 161 -14.74 -35.71 20.03
C CYS A 161 -14.39 -37.19 19.75
N SER A 162 -14.88 -38.09 20.61
CA SER A 162 -14.62 -39.54 20.51
C SER A 162 -15.43 -40.24 19.41
N ASP A 163 -16.54 -39.66 18.98
CA ASP A 163 -17.43 -40.15 17.92
C ASP A 163 -17.01 -39.68 16.51
N ARG A 164 -15.80 -39.11 16.39
CA ARG A 164 -15.26 -38.58 15.14
C ARG A 164 -15.00 -39.70 14.12
N PRO A 165 -15.45 -39.56 12.86
CA PRO A 165 -15.12 -40.51 11.80
C PRO A 165 -13.61 -40.51 11.49
N VAL A 166 -13.10 -41.60 10.91
CA VAL A 166 -11.65 -41.72 10.59
C VAL A 166 -11.24 -40.72 9.51
N ASP A 167 -12.07 -40.55 8.47
CA ASP A 167 -11.83 -39.66 7.33
C ASP A 167 -12.59 -38.33 7.51
N THR A 168 -12.05 -37.43 8.33
CA THR A 168 -12.65 -36.11 8.54
C THR A 168 -12.04 -35.02 7.66
N ASP A 169 -12.88 -34.14 7.13
CA ASP A 169 -12.49 -32.91 6.40
C ASP A 169 -12.10 -31.74 7.32
N LEU A 170 -12.15 -31.92 8.64
CA LEU A 170 -11.96 -30.82 9.61
C LEU A 170 -10.57 -30.18 9.55
N LYS A 171 -9.51 -30.96 9.28
CA LYS A 171 -8.15 -30.42 9.16
C LYS A 171 -8.00 -29.50 7.95
N GLU A 172 -8.61 -29.88 6.83
CA GLU A 172 -8.63 -29.05 5.61
C GLU A 172 -9.42 -27.76 5.87
N ARG A 173 -10.59 -27.85 6.52
CA ARG A 173 -11.38 -26.67 6.89
C ARG A 173 -10.64 -25.69 7.80
N ILE A 174 -9.88 -26.21 8.76
CA ILE A 174 -9.04 -25.37 9.63
C ILE A 174 -7.92 -24.71 8.81
N ALA A 175 -7.29 -25.45 7.90
CA ALA A 175 -6.27 -24.88 7.01
C ALA A 175 -6.84 -23.79 6.08
N ASP A 176 -8.06 -23.97 5.56
CA ASP A 176 -8.76 -22.94 4.77
C ASP A 176 -9.00 -21.69 5.61
N ILE A 177 -9.43 -21.83 6.87
CA ILE A 177 -9.61 -20.70 7.79
C ILE A 177 -8.29 -19.98 8.05
N ASP A 178 -7.21 -20.72 8.33
CA ASP A 178 -5.89 -20.15 8.56
C ASP A 178 -5.40 -19.39 7.31
N ALA A 179 -5.64 -19.93 6.12
CA ALA A 179 -5.34 -19.27 4.84
C ALA A 179 -6.17 -17.99 4.63
N ILE A 180 -7.48 -18.02 4.89
CA ILE A 180 -8.34 -16.83 4.81
C ILE A 180 -7.81 -15.74 5.75
N THR A 181 -7.53 -16.09 7.00
CA THR A 181 -7.03 -15.16 8.02
C THR A 181 -5.72 -14.51 7.57
N SER A 182 -4.79 -15.30 7.04
CA SER A 182 -3.53 -14.78 6.50
C SER A 182 -3.73 -13.86 5.28
N TYR A 183 -4.67 -14.18 4.40
CA TYR A 183 -4.99 -13.30 3.27
C TYR A 183 -5.60 -11.97 3.72
N LEU A 184 -6.46 -11.97 4.74
CA LEU A 184 -7.04 -10.75 5.29
C LEU A 184 -5.95 -9.86 5.91
N GLU A 185 -5.04 -10.41 6.71
CA GLU A 185 -3.91 -9.67 7.28
C GLU A 185 -3.01 -9.04 6.20
N ARG A 186 -2.69 -9.83 5.16
CA ARG A 186 -1.89 -9.34 4.02
C ARG A 186 -2.63 -8.25 3.24
N ALA A 187 -3.94 -8.40 3.04
CA ALA A 187 -4.75 -7.37 2.40
C ALA A 187 -4.72 -6.06 3.19
N GLU A 188 -4.92 -6.11 4.50
CA GLU A 188 -4.85 -4.92 5.37
C GLU A 188 -3.46 -4.28 5.38
N SER A 189 -2.40 -5.09 5.37
CA SER A 189 -1.03 -4.56 5.23
C SER A 189 -0.82 -3.84 3.90
N ALA A 190 -1.36 -4.37 2.79
CA ALA A 190 -1.25 -3.76 1.48
C ALA A 190 -2.07 -2.46 1.38
N VAL A 191 -3.25 -2.39 2.00
CA VAL A 191 -4.04 -1.15 2.12
C VAL A 191 -3.25 -0.06 2.85
N LYS A 192 -2.57 -0.41 3.96
CA LYS A 192 -1.70 0.55 4.69
C LYS A 192 -0.54 1.07 3.84
N CYS A 193 -0.07 0.28 2.89
CA CYS A 193 0.96 0.67 1.94
C CYS A 193 0.41 1.36 0.67
N SER A 194 -0.89 1.67 0.60
CA SER A 194 -1.58 2.17 -0.60
C SER A 194 -1.41 1.27 -1.84
N ASP A 195 -1.16 -0.03 -1.64
CA ASP A 195 -1.12 -1.03 -2.70
C ASP A 195 -2.47 -1.76 -2.80
N TYR A 196 -3.42 -1.06 -3.42
CA TYR A 196 -4.80 -1.52 -3.56
C TYR A 196 -4.95 -2.73 -4.49
N ASN A 197 -4.03 -2.91 -5.44
CA ASN A 197 -4.05 -4.05 -6.37
C ASN A 197 -3.71 -5.35 -5.64
N THR A 198 -2.66 -5.32 -4.82
CA THR A 198 -2.28 -6.46 -3.98
C THR A 198 -3.35 -6.75 -2.93
N ALA A 199 -3.91 -5.70 -2.30
CA ALA A 199 -5.02 -5.85 -1.36
C ALA A 199 -6.23 -6.55 -1.98
N ARG A 200 -6.69 -6.09 -3.15
CA ARG A 200 -7.80 -6.71 -3.91
C ARG A 200 -7.52 -8.17 -4.25
N THR A 201 -6.29 -8.48 -4.65
CA THR A 201 -5.88 -9.85 -5.01
C THR A 201 -5.99 -10.79 -3.80
N HIS A 202 -5.54 -10.35 -2.62
CA HIS A 202 -5.66 -11.14 -1.40
C HIS A 202 -7.11 -11.31 -0.96
N LEU A 203 -7.93 -10.26 -1.02
CA LEU A 203 -9.37 -10.36 -0.73
C LEU A 203 -10.09 -11.32 -1.69
N MET A 204 -9.71 -11.34 -2.98
CA MET A 204 -10.22 -12.32 -3.93
C MET A 204 -9.83 -13.75 -3.57
N LYS A 205 -8.59 -13.99 -3.12
CA LYS A 205 -8.16 -15.33 -2.66
C LYS A 205 -8.96 -15.80 -1.44
N ALA A 206 -9.26 -14.89 -0.50
CA ALA A 206 -10.13 -15.20 0.63
C ALA A 206 -11.56 -15.55 0.18
N LEU A 207 -12.13 -14.80 -0.77
CA LEU A 207 -13.44 -15.09 -1.35
C LEU A 207 -13.48 -16.38 -2.18
N MET A 208 -12.36 -16.86 -2.73
CA MET A 208 -12.34 -18.18 -3.39
C MET A 208 -12.57 -19.31 -2.38
N LEU A 209 -12.14 -19.14 -1.13
CA LEU A 209 -12.33 -20.11 -0.05
C LEU A 209 -13.70 -19.95 0.63
N ASN A 210 -14.24 -18.72 0.71
CA ASN A 210 -15.59 -18.45 1.18
C ASN A 210 -16.32 -17.41 0.31
N PRO A 211 -16.97 -17.83 -0.80
CA PRO A 211 -17.57 -16.90 -1.76
C PRO A 211 -18.73 -16.06 -1.20
N ASN A 212 -19.40 -16.57 -0.17
CA ASN A 212 -20.61 -15.96 0.39
C ASN A 212 -20.34 -14.98 1.53
N ASP A 213 -19.07 -14.78 1.92
CA ASP A 213 -18.71 -13.84 2.98
C ASP A 213 -19.02 -12.39 2.58
N GLN A 214 -20.09 -11.86 3.17
CA GLN A 214 -20.54 -10.49 2.92
C GLN A 214 -19.55 -9.44 3.43
N ALA A 215 -18.85 -9.70 4.53
CA ALA A 215 -17.90 -8.77 5.11
C ALA A 215 -16.70 -8.57 4.18
N ILE A 216 -16.16 -9.66 3.62
CA ILE A 216 -15.05 -9.59 2.67
C ILE A 216 -15.51 -8.96 1.34
N GLN A 217 -16.73 -9.22 0.88
CA GLN A 217 -17.29 -8.57 -0.32
C GLN A 217 -17.47 -7.05 -0.14
N VAL A 218 -17.92 -6.60 1.03
CA VAL A 218 -17.99 -5.17 1.38
C VAL A 218 -16.59 -4.59 1.43
N ARG A 219 -15.67 -5.24 2.15
CA ARG A 219 -14.29 -4.76 2.30
C ARG A 219 -13.59 -4.61 0.94
N LYS A 220 -13.83 -5.52 0.00
CA LYS A 220 -13.32 -5.42 -1.37
C LYS A 220 -13.83 -4.15 -2.07
N ARG A 221 -15.12 -3.82 -1.94
CA ARG A 221 -15.70 -2.59 -2.48
C ARG A 221 -15.10 -1.34 -1.83
N ASP A 222 -14.87 -1.37 -0.52
CA ASP A 222 -14.22 -0.26 0.20
C ASP A 222 -12.80 -0.01 -0.33
N VAL A 223 -12.03 -1.08 -0.57
CA VAL A 223 -10.68 -0.99 -1.17
C VAL A 223 -10.74 -0.40 -2.58
N GLU A 224 -11.75 -0.75 -3.37
CA GLU A 224 -11.97 -0.15 -4.71
C GLU A 224 -12.34 1.34 -4.62
N GLN A 225 -13.10 1.76 -3.61
CA GLN A 225 -13.40 3.18 -3.38
C GLN A 225 -12.18 3.96 -2.93
N LEU A 226 -11.39 3.42 -1.98
CA LEU A 226 -10.13 4.02 -1.54
C LEU A 226 -9.15 4.21 -2.69
N TYR A 227 -9.06 3.20 -3.57
CA TYR A 227 -8.27 3.28 -4.78
C TYR A 227 -8.69 4.46 -5.67
N LEU A 228 -9.99 4.62 -5.92
CA LEU A 228 -10.52 5.72 -6.74
C LEU A 228 -10.25 7.08 -6.10
N SER A 229 -10.44 7.23 -4.78
CA SER A 229 -10.19 8.49 -4.08
C SER A 229 -8.71 8.89 -4.07
N ASP A 230 -7.81 7.93 -3.88
CA ASP A 230 -6.37 8.19 -3.89
C ASP A 230 -5.89 8.60 -5.29
N CYS A 231 -6.41 7.94 -6.33
CA CYS A 231 -6.13 8.31 -7.71
C CYS A 231 -6.61 9.72 -8.05
N SER A 232 -7.83 10.11 -7.64
CA SER A 232 -8.33 11.47 -7.89
C SER A 232 -7.51 12.53 -7.14
N LEU A 233 -7.16 12.27 -5.87
CA LEU A 233 -6.36 13.20 -5.08
C LEU A 233 -4.96 13.38 -5.67
N CYS A 234 -4.30 12.30 -6.08
CA CYS A 234 -2.99 12.37 -6.74
C CYS A 234 -3.07 13.16 -8.05
N ALA A 235 -4.14 12.97 -8.84
CA ALA A 235 -4.35 13.71 -10.09
C ALA A 235 -4.46 15.22 -9.85
N GLU A 236 -5.31 15.64 -8.91
CA GLU A 236 -5.50 17.06 -8.57
C GLU A 236 -4.21 17.71 -8.06
N GLN A 237 -3.49 17.02 -7.17
CA GLN A 237 -2.21 17.51 -6.66
C GLN A 237 -1.15 17.63 -7.77
N ALA A 238 -1.04 16.61 -8.64
CA ALA A 238 -0.10 16.63 -9.76
C ALA A 238 -0.40 17.80 -10.73
N GLU A 239 -1.67 18.07 -11.02
CA GLU A 239 -2.08 19.21 -11.84
C GLU A 239 -1.78 20.56 -11.16
N ALA A 240 -1.99 20.67 -9.85
CA ALA A 240 -1.67 21.86 -9.10
C ALA A 240 -0.15 22.16 -9.13
N TYR A 241 0.70 21.17 -8.85
CA TYR A 241 2.16 21.33 -8.95
C TYR A 241 2.60 21.67 -10.38
N TYR A 242 1.96 21.07 -11.39
CA TYR A 242 2.25 21.39 -12.79
C TYR A 242 1.90 22.83 -13.14
N LYS A 243 0.74 23.34 -12.71
CA LYS A 243 0.29 24.73 -12.91
C LYS A 243 1.21 25.73 -12.19
N ASN A 244 1.68 25.39 -11.00
CA ASN A 244 2.59 26.22 -10.21
C ASN A 244 4.04 26.20 -10.72
N GLY A 245 4.36 25.41 -11.74
CA GLY A 245 5.69 25.33 -12.34
C GLY A 245 6.67 24.37 -11.64
N GLU A 246 6.25 23.74 -10.54
CA GLU A 246 6.97 22.71 -9.78
C GLU A 246 6.92 21.36 -10.50
N ARG A 247 7.53 21.30 -11.68
CA ARG A 247 7.43 20.15 -12.59
C ARG A 247 8.04 18.86 -12.07
N GLU A 248 9.03 18.93 -11.19
CA GLU A 248 9.67 17.73 -10.61
C GLU A 248 8.73 17.00 -9.66
N LYS A 249 8.08 17.73 -8.73
CA LYS A 249 7.07 17.17 -7.82
C LYS A 249 5.84 16.65 -8.59
N ALA A 250 5.43 17.37 -9.64
CA ALA A 250 4.35 16.91 -10.51
C ALA A 250 4.69 15.57 -11.18
N MET A 251 5.94 15.36 -11.63
CA MET A 251 6.34 14.08 -12.21
C MET A 251 6.32 12.94 -11.20
N GLU A 252 6.80 13.16 -9.97
CA GLU A 252 6.79 12.13 -8.93
C GLU A 252 5.37 11.60 -8.66
N LEU A 253 4.38 12.51 -8.61
CA LEU A 253 2.98 12.13 -8.47
C LEU A 253 2.43 11.43 -9.70
N PHE A 254 2.78 11.87 -10.92
CA PHE A 254 2.37 11.18 -12.13
C PHE A 254 2.97 9.77 -12.25
N ASP A 255 4.22 9.57 -11.83
CA ASP A 255 4.85 8.25 -11.80
C ASP A 255 4.16 7.32 -10.80
N ARG A 256 3.76 7.85 -9.63
CA ARG A 256 2.94 7.11 -8.66
C ARG A 256 1.59 6.69 -9.23
N MET A 257 0.91 7.59 -9.94
CA MET A 257 -0.37 7.28 -10.60
C MET A 257 -0.24 6.17 -11.66
N VAL A 258 0.85 6.18 -12.42
CA VAL A 258 1.15 5.12 -13.41
C VAL A 258 1.43 3.80 -12.70
N ALA A 259 2.24 3.80 -11.64
CA ALA A 259 2.55 2.60 -10.87
C ALA A 259 1.28 1.97 -10.23
N GLN A 260 0.34 2.81 -9.79
CA GLN A 260 -0.93 2.36 -9.22
C GLN A 260 -1.99 1.98 -10.27
N ASN A 261 -1.71 2.16 -11.56
CA ASN A 261 -2.64 1.90 -12.68
C ASN A 261 -3.94 2.72 -12.64
N CYS A 262 -3.90 3.95 -12.12
CA CYS A 262 -5.06 4.84 -12.06
C CYS A 262 -5.78 4.99 -13.41
N LEU A 263 -7.09 5.24 -13.37
CA LEU A 263 -7.85 5.69 -14.55
C LEU A 263 -7.09 6.88 -15.18
N ASP A 264 -6.95 6.87 -16.52
CA ASP A 264 -6.09 7.78 -17.31
C ASP A 264 -4.56 7.54 -17.29
N SER A 265 -4.06 6.39 -16.81
CA SER A 265 -2.62 6.08 -16.79
C SER A 265 -1.92 6.28 -18.15
N GLU A 266 -2.59 5.98 -19.27
CA GLU A 266 -2.02 6.19 -20.61
C GLU A 266 -1.87 7.68 -20.96
N ASN A 267 -2.89 8.49 -20.65
CA ASN A 267 -2.87 9.93 -20.86
C ASN A 267 -1.85 10.61 -19.93
N VAL A 268 -1.77 10.17 -18.68
CA VAL A 268 -0.79 10.59 -17.68
C VAL A 268 0.62 10.23 -18.16
N SER A 269 0.87 8.99 -18.59
CA SER A 269 2.17 8.54 -19.12
C SER A 269 2.64 9.39 -20.30
N LYS A 270 1.76 9.67 -21.27
CA LYS A 270 2.06 10.58 -22.40
C LYS A 270 2.42 11.99 -21.92
N ARG A 271 1.73 12.51 -20.89
CA ARG A 271 2.04 13.82 -20.28
C ARG A 271 3.37 13.79 -19.53
N THR A 272 3.64 12.78 -18.71
CA THR A 272 4.92 12.57 -18.02
C THR A 272 6.08 12.55 -19.00
N GLN A 273 5.94 11.81 -20.10
CA GLN A 273 6.98 11.73 -21.13
C GLN A 273 7.21 13.08 -21.82
N ARG A 274 6.16 13.90 -22.05
CA ARG A 274 6.33 15.27 -22.54
C ARG A 274 7.06 16.17 -21.54
N ILE A 275 6.74 16.07 -20.24
CA ILE A 275 7.40 16.84 -19.18
C ILE A 275 8.87 16.43 -19.08
N PHE A 276 9.16 15.14 -19.05
CA PHE A 276 10.51 14.58 -19.06
C PHE A 276 11.30 15.04 -20.28
N ASN A 277 10.71 15.00 -21.48
CA ASN A 277 11.33 15.49 -22.70
C ASN A 277 11.64 17.00 -22.60
N ARG A 278 10.78 17.82 -22.00
CA ARG A 278 11.06 19.24 -21.77
C ARG A 278 12.16 19.47 -20.74
N LEU A 279 12.18 18.71 -19.64
CA LEU A 279 13.22 18.82 -18.60
C LEU A 279 14.59 18.36 -19.12
N SER A 280 14.63 17.25 -19.85
CA SER A 280 15.85 16.77 -20.51
C SER A 280 16.34 17.73 -21.60
N LEU A 281 15.43 18.32 -22.40
CA LEU A 281 15.79 19.38 -23.35
C LEU A 281 16.37 20.61 -22.66
N ARG A 282 15.86 21.02 -21.50
CA ARG A 282 16.46 22.13 -20.72
C ARG A 282 17.87 21.80 -20.27
N LYS A 283 18.13 20.58 -19.78
CA LYS A 283 19.50 20.09 -19.47
C LYS A 283 20.42 20.04 -20.70
N GLN A 284 19.86 19.96 -21.90
CA GLN A 284 20.59 19.95 -23.17
C GLN A 284 20.91 21.35 -23.73
N LYS A 285 20.39 22.43 -23.12
CA LYS A 285 20.76 23.82 -23.47
C LYS A 285 21.84 24.29 -22.50
N GLY A 286 23.02 24.62 -23.00
CA GLY A 286 24.02 25.38 -22.22
C GLY A 286 23.91 26.86 -22.56
N ARG A 287 24.10 27.72 -21.56
CA ARG A 287 24.37 29.15 -21.79
C ARG A 287 25.84 29.40 -21.47
N VAL A 288 26.53 30.10 -22.36
CA VAL A 288 27.94 30.45 -22.12
C VAL A 288 28.05 31.95 -22.12
N ILE A 289 28.81 32.46 -21.15
CA ILE A 289 29.28 33.82 -21.12
C ILE A 289 30.81 33.75 -21.26
N VAL A 290 31.34 34.42 -22.28
CA VAL A 290 32.78 34.51 -22.52
C VAL A 290 33.21 35.95 -22.30
N TYR A 291 34.25 36.13 -21.49
CA TYR A 291 34.94 37.40 -21.36
C TYR A 291 36.14 37.41 -22.30
N GLU A 292 36.25 38.47 -23.10
CA GLU A 292 37.29 38.62 -24.11
C GLU A 292 38.32 39.66 -23.65
N TYR A 293 39.57 39.24 -23.60
CA TYR A 293 40.70 40.10 -23.25
C TYR A 293 41.64 40.25 -24.44
N GLY A 294 41.93 41.51 -24.78
CA GLY A 294 42.85 41.88 -25.85
C GLY A 294 44.19 42.36 -25.31
N PHE A 295 45.31 41.95 -25.92
CA PHE A 295 46.63 42.49 -25.56
C PHE A 295 46.85 43.90 -26.13
N LYS A 296 47.43 44.80 -25.31
CA LYS A 296 47.86 46.18 -25.62
C LYS A 296 46.74 47.14 -26.09
N GLN A 297 46.24 46.94 -27.31
CA GLN A 297 45.32 47.83 -28.05
C GLN A 297 44.14 47.05 -28.66
N ALA A 298 43.87 45.83 -28.21
CA ALA A 298 42.74 45.05 -28.70
C ALA A 298 41.47 45.30 -27.86
N PRO A 299 40.27 45.20 -28.44
CA PRO A 299 39.02 45.48 -27.75
C PRO A 299 38.72 44.46 -26.64
N ILE A 300 37.99 44.90 -25.62
CA ILE A 300 37.47 44.09 -24.51
C ILE A 300 36.00 43.81 -24.78
N GLY A 301 35.56 42.57 -24.60
CA GLY A 301 34.22 42.15 -25.03
C GLY A 301 33.55 41.16 -24.09
N ILE A 302 32.21 41.10 -24.22
CA ILE A 302 31.39 40.07 -23.62
C ILE A 302 30.61 39.39 -24.72
N SER A 303 30.66 38.06 -24.69
CA SER A 303 29.97 37.20 -25.63
C SER A 303 28.99 36.30 -24.91
N SER A 304 27.77 36.23 -25.44
CA SER A 304 26.71 35.38 -24.90
C SER A 304 26.18 34.47 -26.00
N GLY A 305 25.96 33.21 -25.67
CA GLY A 305 25.45 32.24 -26.65
C GLY A 305 24.62 31.14 -26.03
N THR A 306 23.83 30.49 -26.89
CA THR A 306 23.07 29.29 -26.55
C THR A 306 23.57 28.11 -27.35
N TYR A 307 23.82 27.00 -26.64
CA TYR A 307 24.44 25.81 -27.21
C TYR A 307 23.49 24.64 -27.04
N LEU A 308 23.02 24.11 -28.16
CA LEU A 308 22.14 22.96 -28.19
C LEU A 308 22.98 21.70 -28.45
N ASN A 309 22.77 20.65 -27.64
CA ASN A 309 23.37 19.33 -27.90
C ASN A 309 23.02 18.76 -29.29
N ARG A 310 21.95 19.29 -29.93
CA ARG A 310 21.40 18.86 -31.24
C ARG A 310 22.11 19.46 -32.46
N GLY A 311 23.23 20.16 -32.29
CA GLY A 311 24.21 20.30 -33.35
C GLY A 311 24.47 21.71 -33.85
N VAL A 312 23.52 22.64 -33.69
CA VAL A 312 23.70 24.05 -34.07
C VAL A 312 23.23 24.98 -32.95
N GLY A 313 24.04 25.99 -32.62
CA GLY A 313 23.71 27.06 -31.68
C GLY A 313 24.04 28.42 -32.26
N MET A 314 23.69 29.49 -31.54
CA MET A 314 23.98 30.87 -31.93
C MET A 314 24.67 31.60 -30.79
N TYR A 315 25.53 32.54 -31.15
CA TYR A 315 26.15 33.46 -30.22
C TYR A 315 26.12 34.89 -30.78
N SER A 316 26.17 35.85 -29.87
CA SER A 316 26.42 37.26 -30.17
C SER A 316 27.52 37.79 -29.26
N SER A 317 28.29 38.74 -29.78
CA SER A 317 29.27 39.49 -29.00
C SER A 317 29.08 40.97 -29.13
N VAL A 318 29.45 41.67 -28.07
CA VAL A 318 29.65 43.12 -28.09
C VAL A 318 31.00 43.39 -27.47
N PHE A 319 31.78 44.25 -28.12
CA PHE A 319 33.09 44.64 -27.63
C PHE A 319 33.36 46.12 -27.87
N LEU A 320 34.17 46.67 -26.97
CA LEU A 320 34.53 48.07 -26.90
C LEU A 320 36.04 48.20 -26.81
N HIS A 321 36.60 49.21 -27.47
CA HIS A 321 38.02 49.50 -27.36
C HIS A 321 38.36 50.02 -25.95
N PRO A 322 39.47 49.57 -25.32
CA PRO A 322 39.83 49.99 -23.96
C PRO A 322 40.11 51.50 -23.81
N THR A 323 40.34 52.22 -24.92
CA THR A 323 40.49 53.68 -24.90
C THR A 323 39.22 54.41 -24.50
N VAL A 324 38.03 53.83 -24.75
CA VAL A 324 36.74 54.43 -24.34
C VAL A 324 36.74 54.75 -22.84
N PHE A 325 37.29 53.84 -22.03
CA PHE A 325 37.38 54.01 -20.57
C PHE A 325 38.49 54.98 -20.13
N LYS A 326 39.51 55.23 -20.96
CA LYS A 326 40.58 56.19 -20.65
C LYS A 326 40.15 57.63 -20.88
N ILE A 327 39.32 57.87 -21.90
CA ILE A 327 38.77 59.19 -22.24
C ILE A 327 37.95 59.73 -21.07
N GLU A 328 37.11 58.88 -20.48
CA GLU A 328 36.20 59.24 -19.39
C GLU A 328 36.92 59.36 -18.04
N ALA A 329 38.03 58.63 -17.85
CA ALA A 329 38.83 58.66 -16.62
C ALA A 329 39.81 59.85 -16.54
N GLU A 330 40.35 60.30 -17.68
CA GLU A 330 41.42 61.32 -17.70
C GLU A 330 40.91 62.75 -18.02
N ASN A 331 39.63 62.96 -18.33
CA ASN A 331 39.03 64.26 -18.68
C ASN A 331 39.82 65.07 -19.72
N ASN A 332 40.68 64.40 -20.50
CA ASN A 332 41.57 64.98 -21.48
C ASN A 332 41.02 64.65 -22.87
N GLU A 333 40.15 65.53 -23.37
CA GLU A 333 39.58 65.45 -24.72
C GLU A 333 40.66 65.50 -25.83
N ASP A 334 41.88 65.95 -25.50
CA ASP A 334 42.97 66.19 -26.46
C ASP A 334 43.84 64.96 -26.78
N LYS A 335 43.54 63.78 -26.24
CA LYS A 335 44.28 62.52 -26.50
C LYS A 335 43.39 61.34 -26.91
N VAL A 336 42.30 61.61 -27.61
CA VAL A 336 41.37 60.56 -28.05
C VAL A 336 41.72 60.09 -29.45
N ASP A 337 42.57 59.07 -29.56
CA ASP A 337 42.95 58.59 -30.90
C ASP A 337 41.87 57.72 -31.58
N MET A 338 41.09 56.89 -30.89
CA MET A 338 40.12 56.00 -31.57
C MET A 338 38.99 55.54 -30.63
N CYS A 339 37.72 55.68 -31.06
CA CYS A 339 36.57 54.99 -30.47
C CYS A 339 36.11 53.87 -31.42
N GLU A 340 36.27 52.62 -30.98
CA GLU A 340 35.88 51.43 -31.76
C GLU A 340 34.83 50.65 -30.97
N TRP A 341 33.70 50.36 -31.61
CA TRP A 341 32.68 49.46 -31.08
C TRP A 341 32.27 48.47 -32.15
N GLY A 342 31.96 47.26 -31.72
CA GLY A 342 31.69 46.17 -32.62
C GLY A 342 30.68 45.18 -32.09
N MET A 343 29.98 44.56 -33.03
CA MET A 343 29.11 43.43 -32.77
C MET A 343 29.49 42.27 -33.68
N THR A 344 29.53 41.06 -33.15
CA THR A 344 29.61 39.85 -33.96
C THR A 344 28.45 38.93 -33.69
N MET A 345 28.07 38.18 -34.72
CA MET A 345 27.11 37.10 -34.60
C MET A 345 27.64 35.89 -35.35
N GLY A 346 27.37 34.70 -34.84
CA GLY A 346 27.87 33.50 -35.48
C GLY A 346 27.13 32.25 -35.10
N GLY A 347 27.41 31.23 -35.88
CA GLY A 347 26.95 29.88 -35.65
C GLY A 347 27.95 29.11 -34.80
N THR A 348 27.43 28.21 -33.99
CA THR A 348 28.23 27.11 -33.46
C THR A 348 27.74 25.82 -34.06
N PHE A 349 28.65 24.93 -34.42
CA PHE A 349 28.31 23.58 -34.84
C PHE A 349 29.08 22.55 -34.03
N ARG A 350 28.40 21.45 -33.72
CA ARG A 350 28.99 20.31 -33.04
C ARG A 350 29.65 19.41 -34.10
N VAL A 351 30.95 19.16 -33.95
CA VAL A 351 31.61 18.16 -34.80
C VAL A 351 31.15 16.77 -34.34
N ALA A 352 30.49 16.05 -35.23
CA ALA A 352 29.96 14.73 -34.93
C ALA A 352 31.11 13.74 -34.65
N ARG A 353 30.94 12.93 -33.57
CA ARG A 353 31.73 11.72 -33.29
C ARG A 353 33.23 11.86 -32.97
N ALA A 354 33.72 12.98 -32.44
CA ALA A 354 34.99 12.92 -31.71
C ALA A 354 34.74 12.28 -30.34
N SER A 355 34.97 10.97 -30.22
CA SER A 355 35.02 10.13 -29.00
C SER A 355 34.00 10.43 -27.89
N ALA A 356 33.16 9.44 -27.56
CA ALA A 356 31.96 9.49 -26.71
C ALA A 356 32.07 10.06 -25.28
N LYS A 357 33.14 10.79 -24.90
CA LYS A 357 33.35 11.34 -23.56
C LYS A 357 33.40 12.87 -23.49
N LEU A 358 33.72 13.60 -24.57
CA LEU A 358 33.87 15.07 -24.51
C LEU A 358 33.26 15.73 -25.76
N PRO A 359 32.03 16.30 -25.69
CA PRO A 359 31.51 17.05 -26.81
C PRO A 359 32.33 18.33 -27.03
N VAL A 360 32.70 18.57 -28.28
CA VAL A 360 33.47 19.74 -28.74
C VAL A 360 32.62 20.53 -29.73
N TRP A 361 32.59 21.85 -29.56
CA TRP A 361 31.89 22.77 -30.44
C TRP A 361 32.87 23.75 -31.07
N PHE A 362 32.68 23.99 -32.36
CA PHE A 362 33.41 25.01 -33.10
C PHE A 362 32.52 26.22 -33.31
N PHE A 363 33.14 27.39 -33.24
CA PHE A 363 32.52 28.70 -33.35
C PHE A 363 33.02 29.31 -34.63
N VAL A 364 32.11 29.80 -35.46
CA VAL A 364 32.45 30.62 -36.62
C VAL A 364 31.44 31.73 -36.73
N GLY A 365 31.93 32.96 -36.83
CA GLY A 365 31.09 34.12 -37.04
C GLY A 365 31.83 35.26 -37.71
N ALA A 366 31.05 36.07 -38.40
CA ALA A 366 31.48 37.34 -38.93
C ALA A 366 30.82 38.44 -38.11
N GLY A 367 31.49 39.57 -37.98
CA GLY A 367 30.90 40.74 -37.35
C GLY A 367 31.13 42.00 -38.15
N MET A 368 30.65 43.09 -37.60
CA MET A 368 30.92 44.43 -38.08
C MET A 368 31.43 45.26 -36.92
N VAL A 369 32.50 45.99 -37.17
CA VAL A 369 33.03 46.98 -36.25
C VAL A 369 33.10 48.28 -37.01
N GLN A 370 32.56 49.31 -36.38
CA GLN A 370 32.62 50.67 -36.88
C GLN A 370 33.66 51.44 -36.09
N HIS A 371 34.48 52.17 -36.83
CA HIS A 371 35.48 53.08 -36.29
C HIS A 371 35.09 54.51 -36.62
N LYS A 372 35.23 55.40 -35.63
CA LYS A 372 35.14 56.83 -35.84
C LYS A 372 36.37 57.48 -35.20
N GLU A 373 37.24 58.03 -36.05
CA GLU A 373 38.24 59.01 -35.58
C GLU A 373 37.48 60.29 -35.21
N VAL A 374 37.65 60.74 -33.97
CA VAL A 374 37.08 62.00 -33.49
C VAL A 374 38.19 63.05 -33.60
N LEU A 375 38.53 63.43 -34.84
CA LEU A 375 39.36 64.62 -35.07
C LEU A 375 38.45 65.85 -35.09
N ARG A 376 38.84 66.88 -34.33
CA ARG A 376 38.13 68.16 -34.29
C ARG A 376 38.22 68.82 -35.67
N ILE A 377 37.05 68.96 -36.28
CA ILE A 377 36.64 70.01 -37.24
C ILE A 377 37.41 70.03 -38.56
N GLU A 378 36.61 69.74 -39.61
CA GLU A 378 36.80 70.03 -41.02
C GLU A 378 37.81 69.16 -41.81
N GLU A 379 37.19 68.41 -42.74
CA GLU A 379 37.77 67.67 -43.86
C GLU A 379 38.25 66.22 -43.64
N SER A 380 37.29 65.31 -43.88
CA SER A 380 37.44 63.88 -44.18
C SER A 380 37.95 62.96 -43.06
N GLY A 381 37.05 62.66 -42.12
CA GLY A 381 37.23 61.52 -41.21
C GLY A 381 37.30 60.20 -41.99
N LEU A 382 38.41 59.50 -41.89
CA LEU A 382 38.55 58.15 -42.44
C LEU A 382 37.69 57.19 -41.64
N SER A 383 36.62 56.69 -42.27
CA SER A 383 35.84 55.59 -41.71
C SER A 383 36.42 54.26 -42.18
N TYR A 384 36.75 53.41 -41.21
CA TYR A 384 37.13 52.03 -41.48
C TYR A 384 35.97 51.14 -41.05
N VAL A 385 35.70 50.12 -41.85
CA VAL A 385 34.87 48.99 -41.43
C VAL A 385 35.82 47.82 -41.25
N SER A 386 35.77 47.20 -40.08
CA SER A 386 36.43 45.91 -39.91
C SER A 386 35.40 44.79 -39.84
N ILE A 387 35.74 43.68 -40.49
CA ILE A 387 34.99 42.44 -40.42
C ILE A 387 35.83 41.50 -39.54
N PRO A 388 35.51 41.39 -38.24
CA PRO A 388 36.07 40.34 -37.41
C PRO A 388 35.63 38.98 -37.92
N CYS A 389 36.61 38.12 -38.12
CA CYS A 389 36.41 36.69 -38.24
C CYS A 389 36.69 36.06 -36.89
N GLU A 390 35.77 35.22 -36.45
CA GLU A 390 35.84 34.65 -35.12
C GLU A 390 35.87 33.15 -35.23
N THR A 391 36.85 32.57 -34.55
CA THR A 391 36.98 31.12 -34.45
C THR A 391 37.16 30.74 -33.01
N GLY A 392 36.55 29.65 -32.59
CA GLY A 392 36.60 29.27 -31.19
C GLY A 392 36.41 27.78 -31.01
N LEU A 393 36.75 27.33 -29.82
CA LEU A 393 36.62 25.96 -29.36
C LEU A 393 35.98 25.94 -27.98
N LEU A 394 34.92 25.15 -27.81
CA LEU A 394 34.32 24.90 -26.50
C LEU A 394 34.42 23.41 -26.20
N VAL A 395 34.95 23.13 -25.02
CA VAL A 395 35.22 21.78 -24.54
C VAL A 395 34.50 21.60 -23.20
N LYS A 396 33.69 20.55 -23.11
CA LYS A 396 33.04 20.17 -21.84
C LYS A 396 34.01 19.34 -21.01
N LEU A 397 34.53 19.86 -19.91
CA LEU A 397 35.27 19.07 -18.91
C LEU A 397 34.28 18.54 -17.86
N LEU A 398 34.70 17.56 -17.06
CA LEU A 398 33.86 16.67 -16.24
C LEU A 398 32.85 17.33 -15.27
N LYS A 399 32.88 18.64 -15.05
CA LYS A 399 31.86 19.40 -14.31
C LYS A 399 31.52 20.75 -14.97
N ASP A 400 32.53 21.47 -15.43
CA ASP A 400 32.36 22.79 -16.06
C ASP A 400 32.72 22.75 -17.55
N ARG A 401 32.04 23.55 -18.37
CA ARG A 401 32.42 23.69 -19.78
C ARG A 401 33.28 24.94 -19.93
N LEU A 402 34.48 24.73 -20.45
CA LEU A 402 35.44 25.80 -20.75
C LEU A 402 35.29 26.18 -22.22
N ALA A 403 35.10 27.47 -22.47
CA ALA A 403 35.08 28.03 -23.81
C ALA A 403 36.38 28.83 -24.02
N LEU A 404 37.12 28.50 -25.08
CA LEU A 404 38.26 29.27 -25.55
C LEU A 404 37.91 29.87 -26.91
N ARG A 405 37.94 31.19 -27.01
CA ARG A 405 37.60 31.91 -28.23
C ARG A 405 38.77 32.73 -28.71
N TYR A 406 38.96 32.74 -30.02
CA TYR A 406 39.97 33.52 -30.70
C TYR A 406 39.35 34.37 -31.81
N THR A 407 39.45 35.69 -31.65
CA THR A 407 38.87 36.63 -32.61
C THR A 407 40.01 37.31 -33.36
N ILE A 408 39.89 37.34 -34.69
CA ILE A 408 40.80 38.03 -35.60
C ILE A 408 40.02 39.16 -36.27
N GLN A 409 40.49 40.38 -36.14
CA GLN A 409 39.83 41.55 -36.71
C GLN A 409 40.56 42.03 -37.97
N TYR A 410 39.91 41.90 -39.13
CA TYR A 410 40.41 42.44 -40.40
C TYR A 410 39.92 43.86 -40.61
N ARG A 411 40.82 44.80 -40.91
CA ARG A 411 40.49 46.22 -41.13
C ARG A 411 40.43 46.54 -42.62
N PHE A 412 39.32 47.14 -43.05
CA PHE A 412 39.14 47.64 -44.41
C PHE A 412 38.87 49.14 -44.36
N LEU A 413 39.59 49.88 -45.20
CA LEU A 413 39.37 51.31 -45.40
C LEU A 413 38.17 51.50 -46.34
N LEU A 414 37.15 52.22 -45.89
CA LEU A 414 36.12 52.72 -46.79
C LEU A 414 36.70 53.95 -47.49
N LYS A 415 36.73 53.90 -48.82
CA LYS A 415 37.35 54.93 -49.65
C LYS A 415 36.68 56.29 -49.38
N THR A 416 37.45 57.32 -49.02
CA THR A 416 37.03 58.72 -49.11
C THR A 416 37.28 59.22 -50.54
N GLU A 417 36.41 60.10 -51.04
CA GLU A 417 36.27 60.45 -52.46
C GLU A 417 37.55 61.00 -53.14
N ASN A 418 38.61 61.35 -52.41
CA ASN A 418 39.81 62.01 -52.95
C ASN A 418 41.13 61.21 -52.88
N ALA A 419 41.14 59.93 -52.52
CA ALA A 419 42.39 59.15 -52.45
C ALA A 419 42.69 58.38 -53.75
N THR A 420 43.58 58.92 -54.59
CA THR A 420 44.04 58.33 -55.87
C THR A 420 45.15 57.28 -55.75
N THR A 421 45.57 56.88 -54.55
CA THR A 421 46.52 55.77 -54.37
C THR A 421 45.99 54.73 -53.40
N TYR A 422 45.35 53.71 -53.97
CA TYR A 422 44.82 52.55 -53.24
C TYR A 422 45.97 51.54 -53.03
N ASN A 423 46.82 51.75 -52.02
CA ASN A 423 47.86 50.78 -51.69
C ASN A 423 47.24 49.58 -50.96
N ALA A 424 47.03 48.49 -51.69
CA ALA A 424 46.49 47.24 -51.18
C ALA A 424 47.37 46.55 -50.11
N SER A 425 48.63 46.97 -49.97
CA SER A 425 49.63 46.36 -49.08
C SER A 425 49.43 46.65 -47.58
N ASP A 426 48.71 47.71 -47.20
CA ASP A 426 48.52 48.07 -45.77
C ASP A 426 47.30 47.37 -45.13
N ARG A 427 46.55 46.55 -45.89
CA ARG A 427 45.29 45.92 -45.45
C ARG A 427 45.43 44.69 -44.57
N VAL A 428 46.62 44.11 -44.47
CA VAL A 428 46.88 42.86 -43.72
C VAL A 428 47.81 43.08 -42.53
N ALA A 429 48.67 44.10 -42.56
CA ALA A 429 49.69 44.32 -41.53
C ALA A 429 49.12 44.75 -40.15
N LYS A 430 47.87 45.21 -40.10
CA LYS A 430 47.22 45.74 -38.87
C LYS A 430 46.07 44.85 -38.36
N THR A 431 46.18 43.53 -38.51
CA THR A 431 45.23 42.60 -37.87
C THR A 431 45.40 42.62 -36.36
N LYS A 432 44.28 42.78 -35.64
CA LYS A 432 44.26 42.66 -34.17
C LYS A 432 43.73 41.28 -33.78
N HIS A 433 44.26 40.76 -32.69
CA HIS A 433 43.89 39.47 -32.12
C HIS A 433 43.43 39.65 -30.68
N SER A 434 42.33 39.00 -30.32
CA SER A 434 41.85 38.91 -28.94
C SER A 434 41.57 37.45 -28.58
N ILE A 435 41.79 37.12 -27.30
CA ILE A 435 41.52 35.78 -26.77
C ILE A 435 40.48 35.93 -25.65
N GLY A 436 39.43 35.13 -25.71
CA GLY A 436 38.41 35.05 -24.68
C GLY A 436 38.41 33.70 -23.98
N ILE A 437 38.17 33.74 -22.67
CA ILE A 437 37.96 32.57 -21.84
C ILE A 437 36.60 32.72 -21.16
N GLY A 438 35.78 31.67 -21.23
CA GLY A 438 34.42 31.69 -20.69
C GLY A 438 34.03 30.40 -19.98
N ILE A 439 33.05 30.54 -19.09
CA ILE A 439 32.45 29.45 -18.32
C ILE A 439 31.02 29.23 -18.82
N CYS A 440 30.65 27.98 -19.04
CA CYS A 440 29.29 27.59 -19.38
C CYS A 440 28.50 27.22 -18.12
N PHE A 441 27.29 27.74 -18.05
CA PHE A 441 26.30 27.45 -17.03
C PHE A 441 25.19 26.55 -17.58
#